data_AF-A0A925YPE6-F1
#
_entry.id   AF-A0A925YPE6-F1
#
_cell.length_a   1.000
_cell.length_b   1.000
_cell.length_c   1.000
_cell.angle_alpha   90.00
_cell.angle_beta   90.00
_cell.angle_gamma   90.00
#
_symmetry.space_group_name_H-M   'P 1'
#
loop_
_entity.id
_entity.type
_entity.pdbx_description
1 polymer ?
#
loop_
_entity_poly.entity_id
_entity_poly.type
_entity_poly.pdbx_seq_one_letter_code
_entity_poly.pdbx_strand_id
1 'polypeptide(L)'
;MPEIFKDARKKAYLNADGADKPLKSPLPHATLKAARAYRKQRLVDQLKKHDCAAILLYDPVNIRYALDVSNMQLWMTHNASHYAVVCADGHAIDFEYGGAEHVADG
;
A
#
# COMPACT_ATOMS: atom_id res chain seq x y z
N MET A 1 21.52 22.02 23.17
CA MET A 1 20.40 21.34 22.47
C MET A 1 20.05 20.08 23.27
N PRO A 2 18.76 19.77 23.46
CA PRO A 2 18.35 18.60 24.25
C PRO A 2 18.83 17.30 23.60
N GLU A 3 19.11 16.29 24.42
CA GLU A 3 19.57 14.99 23.94
C GLU A 3 18.42 14.23 23.25
N ILE A 4 18.45 14.20 21.91
CA ILE A 4 17.37 13.66 21.06
C ILE A 4 17.32 12.11 21.10
N PHE A 5 18.47 11.46 21.29
CA PHE A 5 18.59 10.00 21.22
C PHE A 5 19.17 9.40 22.50
N LYS A 6 18.51 8.37 23.04
CA LYS A 6 18.99 7.59 24.20
C LYS A 6 20.15 6.62 23.88
N ASP A 7 20.44 6.39 22.60
CA ASP A 7 21.53 5.53 22.13
C ASP A 7 22.42 6.33 21.18
N ALA A 8 23.72 6.44 21.52
CA ALA A 8 24.68 7.22 20.77
C ALA A 8 24.84 6.76 19.30
N ARG A 9 24.62 5.47 19.00
CA ARG A 9 24.72 4.91 17.65
C ARG A 9 23.66 5.49 16.71
N LYS A 10 22.51 5.89 17.24
CA LYS A 10 21.40 6.43 16.44
C LYS A 10 21.72 7.78 15.79
N LYS A 11 22.74 8.50 16.30
CA LYS A 11 23.25 9.72 15.68
C LYS A 11 23.78 9.47 14.27
N ALA A 12 24.29 8.26 13.99
CA ALA A 12 24.78 7.89 12.65
C ALA A 12 23.65 7.60 11.64
N TYR A 13 22.42 7.33 12.10
CA TYR A 13 21.27 7.10 11.20
C TYR A 13 20.62 8.41 10.74
N LEU A 14 20.85 9.50 11.47
CA LEU A 14 20.26 10.78 11.15
C LEU A 14 21.01 11.39 9.95
N ASN A 15 20.38 11.35 8.78
CA ASN A 15 20.85 12.05 7.61
C ASN A 15 20.50 13.55 7.70
N ALA A 16 21.28 14.32 8.45
CA ALA A 16 21.07 15.77 8.60
C ALA A 16 21.16 16.51 7.25
N ASP A 17 22.03 16.04 6.34
CA ASP A 17 22.22 16.64 5.01
C ASP A 17 21.03 16.43 4.06
N GLY A 18 20.10 15.55 4.43
CA GLY A 18 18.87 15.26 3.71
C GLY A 18 17.64 15.98 4.24
N ALA A 19 17.75 16.72 5.36
CA ALA A 19 16.60 17.30 6.06
C ALA A 19 15.73 18.20 5.16
N ASP A 20 16.37 19.00 4.30
CA ASP A 20 15.69 19.95 3.40
C ASP A 20 15.65 19.49 1.94
N LYS A 21 15.95 18.21 1.68
CA LYS A 21 15.96 17.64 0.33
C LYS A 21 14.74 16.73 0.15
N PRO A 22 13.61 17.23 -0.38
CA PRO A 22 12.44 16.41 -0.56
C PRO A 22 12.76 15.26 -1.52
N LEU A 23 12.34 14.04 -1.15
CA LEU A 23 12.40 12.90 -2.04
C LEU A 23 11.44 13.15 -3.20
N LYS A 24 12.00 13.35 -4.39
CA LYS A 24 11.21 13.53 -5.62
C LYS A 24 11.06 12.18 -6.29
N SER A 25 9.81 11.75 -6.48
CA SER A 25 9.54 10.60 -7.33
C SER A 25 10.09 10.88 -8.74
N PRO A 26 10.93 9.99 -9.30
CA PRO A 26 11.38 10.12 -10.69
C PRO A 26 10.25 9.78 -11.67
N LEU A 27 9.16 9.17 -11.18
CA LEU A 27 8.00 8.80 -11.97
C LEU A 27 6.91 9.89 -11.87
N PRO A 28 6.31 10.30 -13.01
CA PRO A 28 5.14 11.17 -13.00
C PRO A 28 3.97 10.52 -12.26
N HIS A 29 3.20 11.33 -11.53
CA HIS A 29 2.01 10.85 -10.82
C HIS A 29 0.97 10.23 -11.78
N ALA A 30 0.87 10.72 -13.02
CA ALA A 30 0.03 10.14 -14.07
C ALA A 30 0.38 8.67 -14.37
N THR A 31 1.67 8.30 -14.33
CA THR A 31 2.13 6.92 -14.53
C THR A 31 1.64 6.01 -13.41
N LEU A 32 1.65 6.49 -12.15
CA LEU A 32 1.14 5.74 -11.01
C LEU A 32 -0.37 5.50 -11.14
N LYS A 33 -1.15 6.54 -11.49
CA LYS A 33 -2.60 6.41 -11.74
C LYS A 33 -2.90 5.41 -12.85
N ALA A 34 -2.15 5.46 -13.95
CA ALA A 34 -2.31 4.52 -15.06
C ALA A 34 -1.99 3.08 -14.63
N ALA A 35 -0.92 2.87 -13.86
CA ALA A 35 -0.56 1.55 -13.34
C ALA A 35 -1.63 0.97 -12.39
N ARG A 36 -2.18 1.80 -11.49
CA ARG A 36 -3.28 1.42 -10.58
C ARG A 36 -4.52 0.99 -11.37
N ALA A 37 -4.96 1.81 -12.31
CA ALA A 37 -6.11 1.51 -13.16
C ALA A 37 -5.92 0.22 -13.96
N TYR A 38 -4.73 0.05 -14.55
CA TYR A 38 -4.39 -1.16 -15.32
C TYR A 38 -4.46 -2.43 -14.45
N ARG A 39 -3.83 -2.43 -13.27
CA ARG A 39 -3.80 -3.60 -12.38
C ARG A 39 -5.21 -3.97 -11.92
N LYS A 40 -5.99 -2.99 -11.50
CA LYS A 40 -7.38 -3.18 -11.09
C LYS A 40 -8.24 -3.73 -12.23
N GLN A 41 -8.15 -3.15 -13.42
CA GLN A 41 -8.92 -3.62 -14.57
C GLN A 41 -8.54 -5.05 -14.95
N ARG A 42 -7.24 -5.37 -14.97
CA ARG A 42 -6.76 -6.72 -15.25
C ARG A 42 -7.28 -7.74 -14.24
N LEU A 43 -7.32 -7.40 -12.95
CA LEU A 43 -7.88 -8.26 -11.91
C LEU A 43 -9.37 -8.50 -12.17
N VAL A 44 -10.15 -7.44 -12.44
CA VAL A 44 -11.58 -7.53 -12.79
C VAL A 44 -11.80 -8.41 -14.02
N ASP A 45 -10.97 -8.27 -15.05
CA ASP A 45 -11.05 -9.09 -16.26
C ASP A 45 -10.79 -10.57 -15.96
N GLN A 46 -9.87 -10.89 -15.02
CA GLN A 46 -9.70 -12.27 -14.56
C GLN A 46 -10.94 -12.77 -13.83
N LEU A 47 -11.57 -11.98 -12.96
CA LEU A 47 -12.80 -12.40 -12.27
C LEU A 47 -13.90 -12.76 -13.26
N LYS A 48 -14.14 -11.89 -14.25
CA LYS A 48 -15.13 -12.13 -15.31
C LYS A 48 -14.81 -13.38 -16.13
N LYS A 49 -13.53 -13.54 -16.52
CA LYS A 49 -13.07 -14.72 -17.28
C LYS A 49 -13.31 -16.03 -16.53
N HIS A 50 -13.22 -16.00 -15.21
CA HIS A 50 -13.38 -17.16 -14.34
C HIS A 50 -14.77 -17.27 -13.70
N ASP A 51 -15.75 -16.49 -14.17
CA ASP A 51 -17.13 -16.46 -13.63
C ASP A 51 -17.19 -16.27 -12.10
N CYS A 52 -16.30 -15.43 -11.58
CA CYS A 52 -16.22 -15.11 -10.16
C CYS A 52 -16.86 -13.74 -9.92
N ALA A 53 -17.79 -13.64 -8.98
CA ALA A 53 -18.42 -12.37 -8.62
C ALA A 53 -17.48 -11.41 -7.89
N ALA A 54 -16.52 -11.94 -7.12
CA ALA A 54 -15.53 -11.17 -6.38
C ALA A 54 -14.31 -12.03 -6.01
N ILE A 55 -13.26 -11.38 -5.51
CA ILE A 55 -12.11 -12.01 -4.86
C ILE A 55 -11.84 -11.37 -3.50
N LEU A 56 -11.53 -12.20 -2.51
CA LEU A 56 -11.10 -11.81 -1.17
C LEU A 56 -9.58 -12.04 -1.05
N LEU A 57 -8.85 -11.01 -0.62
CA LEU A 57 -7.39 -10.96 -0.60
C LEU A 57 -6.89 -10.77 0.83
N TYR A 58 -6.02 -11.67 1.30
CA TYR A 58 -5.31 -11.57 2.59
C TYR A 58 -3.80 -11.35 2.44
N ASP A 59 -3.23 -11.76 1.30
CA ASP A 59 -1.81 -11.58 1.06
C ASP A 59 -1.52 -10.08 0.82
N PRO A 60 -0.64 -9.44 1.60
CA PRO A 60 -0.35 -8.02 1.46
C PRO A 60 0.21 -7.67 0.07
N VAL A 61 0.89 -8.59 -0.61
CA VAL A 61 1.36 -8.40 -1.99
C VAL A 61 0.18 -8.35 -2.96
N ASN A 62 -0.82 -9.20 -2.78
CA ASN A 62 -2.02 -9.18 -3.62
C ASN A 62 -2.87 -7.94 -3.37
N ILE A 63 -3.02 -7.52 -2.11
CA ILE A 63 -3.71 -6.27 -1.77
C ILE A 63 -2.97 -5.08 -2.39
N ARG A 64 -1.64 -5.05 -2.28
CA ARG A 64 -0.81 -4.03 -2.91
C ARG A 64 -0.96 -4.01 -4.43
N TYR A 65 -1.07 -5.18 -5.06
CA TYR A 65 -1.31 -5.27 -6.50
C TYR A 65 -2.69 -4.70 -6.88
N ALA A 66 -3.72 -5.05 -6.13
CA ALA A 66 -5.11 -4.71 -6.43
C ALA A 66 -5.44 -3.23 -6.17
N LEU A 67 -4.99 -2.70 -5.03
CA LEU A 67 -5.40 -1.39 -4.51
C LEU A 67 -4.23 -0.39 -4.36
N ASP A 68 -2.99 -0.81 -4.54
CA ASP A 68 -1.77 -0.01 -4.29
C ASP A 68 -1.67 0.53 -2.85
N VAL A 69 -2.37 -0.10 -1.90
CA VAL A 69 -2.29 0.18 -0.46
C VAL A 69 -1.12 -0.61 0.15
N SER A 70 -0.39 0.02 1.06
CA SER A 70 0.65 -0.64 1.83
C SER A 70 0.60 -0.24 3.30
N ASN A 71 0.10 -1.12 4.15
CA ASN A 71 0.20 -0.99 5.59
C ASN A 71 1.04 -2.13 6.17
N MET A 72 2.00 -1.82 7.06
CA MET A 72 2.86 -2.75 7.81
C MET A 72 3.19 -4.08 7.08
N GLN A 73 3.65 -4.01 5.83
CA GLN A 73 3.62 -5.16 4.90
C GLN A 73 4.23 -6.45 5.45
N LEU A 74 5.40 -6.36 6.10
CA LEU A 74 6.04 -7.52 6.72
C LEU A 74 5.21 -8.11 7.87
N TRP A 75 4.62 -7.25 8.71
CA TRP A 75 3.74 -7.70 9.78
C TRP A 75 2.49 -8.38 9.23
N MET A 76 1.93 -7.85 8.14
CA MET A 76 0.75 -8.40 7.47
C MET A 76 1.00 -9.76 6.80
N THR A 77 2.26 -10.11 6.48
CA THR A 77 2.57 -11.43 5.90
C THR A 77 2.26 -12.59 6.85
N HIS A 78 2.21 -12.32 8.17
CA HIS A 78 1.98 -13.33 9.20
C HIS A 78 0.95 -12.90 10.25
N ASN A 79 0.25 -11.78 10.04
CA ASN A 79 -0.90 -11.36 10.84
C ASN A 79 -2.02 -10.89 9.89
N ALA A 80 -3.10 -11.67 9.82
CA ALA A 80 -4.23 -11.38 8.93
C ALA A 80 -5.16 -10.31 9.51
N SER A 81 -4.67 -9.08 9.69
CA SER A 81 -5.48 -7.93 10.16
C SER A 81 -5.72 -6.85 9.12
N HIS A 82 -5.40 -7.15 7.85
CA HIS A 82 -5.73 -6.37 6.67
C HIS A 82 -6.24 -7.33 5.59
N TYR A 83 -7.40 -7.05 5.01
CA TYR A 83 -7.93 -7.82 3.88
C TYR A 83 -8.77 -6.94 2.96
N ALA A 84 -8.87 -7.31 1.69
CA ALA A 84 -9.60 -6.54 0.70
C ALA A 84 -10.53 -7.41 -0.14
N VAL A 85 -11.66 -6.85 -0.56
CA VAL A 85 -12.57 -7.46 -1.53
C VAL A 85 -12.56 -6.64 -2.82
N VAL A 86 -12.45 -7.30 -3.97
CA VAL A 86 -12.63 -6.69 -5.29
C VAL A 86 -13.72 -7.44 -6.05
N CYS A 87 -14.77 -6.73 -6.46
CA CYS A 87 -15.91 -7.26 -7.20
C CYS A 87 -15.67 -7.24 -8.71
N ALA A 88 -16.37 -8.08 -9.45
CA ALA A 88 -16.28 -8.19 -10.92
C ALA A 88 -16.84 -6.96 -11.67
N ASP A 89 -17.57 -6.07 -10.99
CA ASP A 89 -17.97 -4.77 -11.51
C ASP A 89 -16.91 -3.67 -11.26
N GLY A 90 -15.83 -4.01 -10.56
CA GLY A 90 -14.74 -3.09 -10.21
C GLY A 90 -14.96 -2.34 -8.89
N HIS A 91 -16.03 -2.58 -8.14
CA HIS A 91 -16.13 -2.08 -6.77
C HIS A 91 -15.09 -2.78 -5.89
N ALA A 92 -14.52 -2.06 -4.92
CA ALA A 92 -13.55 -2.62 -4.00
C ALA A 92 -13.74 -2.05 -2.59
N ILE A 93 -13.48 -2.88 -1.59
CA ILE A 93 -13.56 -2.53 -0.17
C ILE A 93 -12.25 -2.97 0.48
N ASP A 94 -11.61 -2.07 1.21
CA ASP A 94 -10.40 -2.34 1.98
C ASP A 94 -10.73 -2.37 3.47
N PHE A 95 -10.45 -3.49 4.14
CA PHE A 95 -10.67 -3.68 5.57
C PHE A 95 -9.33 -3.54 6.27
N GLU A 96 -9.00 -2.31 6.64
CA GLU A 96 -7.70 -1.93 7.18
C GLU A 96 -7.63 -2.10 8.71
N TYR A 97 -6.40 -2.09 9.24
CA TYR A 97 -6.17 -2.02 10.68
C TYR A 97 -6.80 -0.75 11.27
N GLY A 98 -7.50 -0.89 12.39
CA GLY A 98 -8.20 0.24 13.02
C GLY A 98 -7.28 1.42 13.32
N GLY A 99 -7.66 2.62 12.87
CA GLY A 99 -6.87 3.84 12.99
C GLY A 99 -5.87 4.07 11.85
N ALA A 100 -5.74 3.13 10.91
CA ALA A 100 -4.90 3.23 9.73
C ALA A 100 -5.70 3.46 8.43
N GLU A 101 -6.97 3.85 8.51
CA GLU A 101 -7.87 4.04 7.36
C GLU A 101 -7.29 5.03 6.34
N HIS A 102 -6.58 6.05 6.83
CA HIS A 102 -5.89 7.08 6.03
C HIS A 102 -4.81 6.53 5.08
N VAL A 103 -4.32 5.31 5.29
CA VAL A 103 -3.31 4.68 4.42
C VAL A 103 -3.91 4.30 3.07
N ALA A 104 -5.23 4.10 3.01
CA ALA A 104 -5.97 3.86 1.78
C ALA A 104 -6.43 5.17 1.09
N ASP A 105 -6.19 6.34 1.68
CA ASP A 105 -6.59 7.63 1.07
C ASP A 105 -5.64 8.00 -0.08
N GLY A 106 -6.12 7.92 -1.33
CA GLY A 106 -5.38 8.37 -2.53
C GLY A 106 -5.86 7.78 -3.85
#